data_AF-N1Q9L9-F1
#
_entry.id   AF-N1Q9L9-F1
#
_cell.length_a   1.000
_cell.length_b   1.000
_cell.length_c   1.000
_cell.angle_alpha   90.00
_cell.angle_beta   90.00
_cell.angle_gamma   90.00
#
_symmetry.space_group_name_H-M   'P 1'
#
loop_
_entity.id
_entity.type
_entity.pdbx_description
1 polymer ?
#
loop_
_entity_poly.entity_id
_entity_poly.type
_entity_poly.pdbx_seq_one_letter_code
_entity_poly.pdbx_strand_id
1 'polypeptide(L)'
;MTWATFNDAKVLEIEEDLRRAETHIPAAFNISDGDSSERVQQKLDSVACVQAWKFALLLYSERVFHWEREVGRQSAQITALARQTLDTVRSCRPPYAIQKQVLLPVFIAGSELDDSYSRQFVQQYCETWQAKTRYQLFRDSLGLLRTIWSRRDRCGGDVNVWWGSVLPE
;
A
#
# COMPACT_ATOMS: atom_id res chain seq x y z
N MET A 1 7.25 -19.23 -33.49
CA MET A 1 7.63 -18.12 -32.59
C MET A 1 6.99 -18.40 -31.24
N THR A 2 7.76 -18.94 -30.30
CA THR A 2 7.36 -19.06 -28.90
C THR A 2 7.71 -17.75 -28.21
N TRP A 3 6.68 -17.00 -27.79
CA TRP A 3 6.86 -15.78 -27.02
C TRP A 3 7.52 -16.10 -25.68
N ALA A 4 8.40 -15.23 -25.19
CA ALA A 4 8.98 -15.39 -23.86
C ALA A 4 7.86 -15.31 -22.81
N THR A 5 7.54 -16.44 -22.18
CA THR A 5 6.61 -16.48 -21.05
C THR A 5 7.29 -15.83 -19.85
N PHE A 6 6.61 -14.88 -19.20
CA PHE A 6 7.07 -14.30 -17.94
C PHE A 6 7.27 -15.41 -16.90
N ASN A 7 8.36 -15.33 -16.14
CA ASN A 7 8.72 -16.38 -15.18
C ASN A 7 8.18 -16.05 -13.79
N ASP A 8 7.05 -16.66 -13.44
CA ASP A 8 6.38 -16.47 -12.14
C ASP A 8 7.18 -17.03 -10.95
N ALA A 9 8.17 -17.89 -11.18
CA ALA A 9 8.96 -18.49 -10.09
C ALA A 9 9.66 -17.43 -9.23
N LYS A 10 10.09 -16.32 -9.85
CA LYS A 10 10.71 -15.21 -9.12
C LYS A 10 9.72 -14.40 -8.29
N VAL A 11 8.48 -14.28 -8.75
CA VAL A 11 7.41 -13.64 -7.97
C VAL A 11 7.11 -14.49 -6.74
N LEU A 12 6.93 -15.80 -6.92
CA LEU A 12 6.66 -16.74 -5.82
C LEU A 12 7.77 -16.73 -4.76
N GLU A 13 9.04 -16.76 -5.18
CA GLU A 13 10.21 -16.66 -4.29
C GLU A 13 10.16 -15.38 -3.43
N ILE A 14 9.93 -14.23 -4.06
CA ILE A 14 9.83 -12.93 -3.36
C ILE A 14 8.64 -12.92 -2.40
N GLU A 15 7.50 -13.46 -2.79
CA GLU A 15 6.34 -13.49 -1.92
C GLU A 15 6.53 -14.40 -0.70
N GLU A 16 7.14 -15.57 -0.87
CA GLU A 16 7.51 -16.43 0.25
C GLU A 16 8.46 -15.71 1.20
N ASP A 17 9.48 -15.05 0.67
CA ASP A 17 10.42 -14.23 1.44
C ASP A 17 9.70 -13.12 2.21
N LEU A 18 8.78 -12.40 1.57
CA LEU A 18 7.98 -11.35 2.19
C LEU A 18 7.05 -11.90 3.28
N ARG A 19 6.44 -13.07 3.09
CA ARG A 19 5.52 -13.67 4.07
C ARG A 19 6.23 -14.13 5.34
N ARG A 20 7.51 -14.51 5.28
CA ARG A 20 8.30 -14.85 6.48
C ARG A 20 8.29 -13.67 7.47
N ALA A 21 8.02 -13.98 8.74
CA ALA A 21 7.79 -12.98 9.78
C ALA A 21 9.09 -12.30 10.26
N GLU A 22 10.23 -12.97 10.10
CA GLU A 22 11.49 -12.64 10.78
C GLU A 22 12.49 -11.86 9.91
N THR A 23 12.26 -11.72 8.60
CA THR A 23 13.33 -11.43 7.65
C THR A 23 13.54 -9.94 7.33
N HIS A 24 12.61 -9.06 7.71
CA HIS A 24 12.62 -7.69 7.14
C HIS A 24 12.74 -6.58 8.16
N ILE A 25 12.60 -6.85 9.47
CA ILE A 25 12.77 -5.83 10.51
C ILE A 25 14.24 -5.84 10.93
N PRO A 26 15.02 -4.78 10.64
CA PRO A 26 16.39 -4.68 11.11
C PRO A 26 16.46 -4.73 12.63
N ALA A 27 17.47 -5.43 13.17
CA ALA A 27 17.72 -5.46 14.62
C ALA A 27 17.91 -4.07 15.24
N ALA A 28 18.29 -3.07 14.44
CA ALA A 28 18.37 -1.67 14.84
C ALA A 28 17.03 -1.10 15.36
N PHE A 29 15.90 -1.70 14.99
CA PHE A 29 14.56 -1.30 15.43
C PHE A 29 14.07 -2.08 16.67
N ASN A 30 14.86 -3.01 17.21
CA ASN A 30 14.50 -3.73 18.43
C ASN A 30 14.42 -2.76 19.61
N ILE A 31 13.34 -2.86 20.37
CA ILE A 31 13.13 -2.07 21.58
C ILE A 31 14.06 -2.60 22.68
N SER A 32 14.69 -1.70 23.42
CA SER A 32 15.57 -2.00 24.55
C SER A 32 15.09 -1.24 25.79
N ASP A 33 15.31 -1.80 26.97
CA ASP A 33 14.93 -1.19 28.26
C ASP A 33 15.54 0.20 28.50
N GLY A 34 16.63 0.54 27.78
CA GLY A 34 17.27 1.85 27.83
C GLY A 34 16.69 2.90 26.88
N ASP A 35 15.72 2.55 26.04
CA ASP A 35 15.12 3.50 25.10
C ASP A 35 14.17 4.47 25.81
N SER A 36 14.27 5.76 25.49
CA SER A 36 13.25 6.73 25.89
C SER A 36 11.92 6.45 25.15
N SER A 37 10.79 6.92 25.70
CA SER A 37 9.48 6.77 25.05
C SER A 37 9.45 7.27 23.60
N GLU A 38 10.15 8.36 23.29
CA GLU A 38 10.24 8.88 21.92
C GLU A 38 11.07 7.97 21.01
N ARG A 39 12.16 7.39 21.53
CA ARG A 39 13.00 6.47 20.77
C ARG A 39 12.27 5.15 20.50
N VAL A 40 11.48 4.67 21.45
CA VAL A 40 10.56 3.54 21.26
C VAL A 40 9.59 3.84 20.12
N GLN A 41 8.96 5.02 20.12
CA GLN A 41 8.04 5.39 19.06
C GLN A 41 8.71 5.45 17.68
N GLN A 42 9.89 6.04 17.57
CA GLN A 42 10.62 6.11 16.29
C GLN A 42 10.95 4.72 15.73
N LYS A 43 11.28 3.77 16.61
CA LYS A 43 11.49 2.37 16.23
C LYS A 43 10.19 1.73 15.75
N LEU A 44 9.09 1.94 16.46
CA LEU A 44 7.76 1.46 16.05
C LEU A 44 7.33 2.04 14.70
N ASP A 45 7.54 3.34 14.47
CA ASP A 45 7.25 4.00 13.19
C ASP A 45 8.10 3.40 12.05
N SER A 46 9.34 3.04 12.34
CA SER A 46 10.24 2.38 11.37
C SER A 46 9.79 0.96 11.04
N VAL A 47 9.39 0.18 12.04
CA VAL A 47 8.81 -1.15 11.85
C VAL A 47 7.52 -1.06 11.03
N ALA A 48 6.63 -0.13 11.38
CA ALA A 48 5.38 0.07 10.66
C ALA A 48 5.63 0.49 9.20
N CYS A 49 6.61 1.35 8.93
CA CYS A 49 7.01 1.67 7.55
C CYS A 49 7.43 0.43 6.76
N VAL A 50 8.27 -0.43 7.32
CA VAL A 50 8.69 -1.69 6.68
C VAL A 50 7.48 -2.61 6.44
N GLN A 51 6.61 -2.77 7.43
CA GLN A 51 5.41 -3.60 7.32
C GLN A 51 4.44 -3.07 6.25
N ALA A 52 4.26 -1.75 6.16
CA ALA A 52 3.43 -1.14 5.12
C ALA A 52 3.95 -1.46 3.71
N TRP A 53 5.27 -1.43 3.50
CA TRP A 53 5.89 -1.87 2.25
C TRP A 53 5.70 -3.36 1.99
N LYS A 54 5.91 -4.21 2.99
CA LYS A 54 5.66 -5.65 2.87
C LYS A 54 4.24 -5.95 2.42
N PHE A 55 3.23 -5.38 3.08
CA PHE A 55 1.83 -5.60 2.72
C PHE A 55 1.48 -5.01 1.35
N ALA A 56 2.03 -3.86 0.99
CA ALA A 56 1.81 -3.26 -0.33
C ALA A 56 2.42 -4.08 -1.47
N LEU A 57 3.59 -4.69 -1.27
CA LEU A 57 4.23 -5.55 -2.26
C LEU A 57 3.45 -6.86 -2.47
N LEU A 58 2.98 -7.48 -1.38
CA LEU A 58 2.08 -8.62 -1.46
C LEU A 58 0.75 -8.23 -2.12
N LEU A 59 0.20 -7.06 -1.81
CA LEU A 59 -1.01 -6.56 -2.45
C LEU A 59 -0.82 -6.38 -3.96
N TYR A 60 0.31 -5.81 -4.36
CA TYR A 60 0.67 -5.65 -5.76
C TYR A 60 0.76 -7.01 -6.45
N SER A 61 1.42 -7.99 -5.83
CA SER A 61 1.61 -9.30 -6.45
C SER A 61 0.29 -10.05 -6.62
N GLU A 62 -0.56 -10.05 -5.59
CA GLU A 62 -1.92 -10.60 -5.63
C GLU A 62 -2.75 -9.94 -6.75
N ARG A 63 -2.65 -8.61 -6.89
CA ARG A 63 -3.44 -7.88 -7.88
C ARG A 63 -2.95 -8.06 -9.32
N VAL A 64 -1.64 -8.19 -9.51
CA VAL A 64 -1.02 -8.19 -10.86
C VAL A 64 -0.84 -9.60 -11.40
N PHE A 65 -0.43 -10.56 -10.56
CA PHE A 65 -0.06 -11.91 -11.01
C PHE A 65 -1.14 -12.95 -10.72
N HIS A 66 -1.84 -12.85 -9.57
CA HIS A 66 -2.78 -13.90 -9.13
C HIS A 66 -4.25 -13.59 -9.38
N TRP A 67 -4.57 -12.34 -9.74
CA TRP A 67 -5.96 -11.90 -9.85
C TRP A 67 -6.62 -12.33 -11.18
N GLU A 68 -7.52 -13.30 -11.08
CA GLU A 68 -8.37 -13.76 -12.17
C GLU A 68 -9.50 -12.76 -12.47
N ARG A 69 -9.25 -11.83 -13.42
CA ARG A 69 -10.20 -10.76 -13.81
C ARG A 69 -11.56 -11.29 -14.29
N GLU A 70 -11.57 -12.48 -14.87
CA GLU A 70 -12.76 -13.09 -15.46
C GLU A 70 -13.80 -13.49 -14.40
N VAL A 71 -13.37 -13.75 -13.16
CA VAL A 71 -14.24 -14.20 -12.07
C VAL A 71 -15.06 -13.04 -11.48
N GLY A 72 -14.63 -11.79 -11.71
CA GLY A 72 -15.41 -10.58 -11.36
C GLY A 72 -15.68 -10.36 -9.86
N ARG A 73 -15.09 -11.15 -8.94
CA ARG A 73 -15.38 -11.10 -7.49
C ARG A 73 -14.17 -10.72 -6.67
N GLN A 74 -14.21 -9.58 -5.97
CA GLN A 74 -13.07 -9.04 -5.20
C GLN A 74 -12.36 -10.09 -4.34
N SER A 75 -11.04 -10.20 -4.49
CA SER A 75 -10.25 -11.12 -3.67
C SER A 75 -10.27 -10.63 -2.23
N ALA A 76 -10.65 -11.54 -1.32
CA ALA A 76 -10.60 -11.27 0.11
C ALA A 76 -9.16 -10.97 0.55
N GLN A 77 -8.17 -11.59 -0.11
CA GLN A 77 -6.75 -11.37 0.16
C GLN A 77 -6.32 -9.94 -0.21
N ILE A 78 -6.73 -9.45 -1.39
CA ILE A 78 -6.49 -8.06 -1.82
C ILE A 78 -7.08 -7.09 -0.80
N THR A 79 -8.32 -7.33 -0.37
CA THR A 79 -9.00 -6.47 0.61
C THR A 79 -8.29 -6.49 1.96
N ALA A 80 -7.88 -7.66 2.43
CA ALA A 80 -7.16 -7.82 3.70
C ALA A 80 -5.80 -7.10 3.68
N LEU A 81 -4.99 -7.30 2.64
CA LEU A 81 -3.68 -6.67 2.49
C LEU A 81 -3.79 -5.15 2.36
N ALA A 82 -4.80 -4.64 1.64
CA ALA A 82 -5.04 -3.20 1.54
C ALA A 82 -5.38 -2.59 2.91
N ARG A 83 -6.25 -3.23 3.70
CA ARG A 83 -6.57 -2.79 5.07
C ARG A 83 -5.35 -2.82 5.98
N GLN A 84 -4.62 -3.95 5.99
CA GLN A 84 -3.38 -4.08 6.76
C GLN A 84 -2.37 -3.01 6.41
N THR A 85 -2.21 -2.68 5.13
CA THR A 85 -1.34 -1.60 4.67
C THR A 85 -1.75 -0.26 5.26
N LEU A 86 -3.01 0.17 5.10
CA LEU A 86 -3.45 1.47 5.62
C LEU A 86 -3.44 1.54 7.15
N ASP A 87 -3.84 0.46 7.84
CA ASP A 87 -3.81 0.40 9.31
C ASP A 87 -2.38 0.50 9.85
N THR A 88 -1.43 -0.12 9.16
CA THR A 88 -0.01 0.02 9.49
C THR A 88 0.47 1.46 9.26
N VAL A 89 0.07 2.13 8.19
CA VAL A 89 0.47 3.53 7.96
C VAL A 89 -0.17 4.48 8.99
N ARG A 90 -1.40 4.20 9.43
CA ARG A 90 -2.09 4.96 10.48
C ARG A 90 -1.37 4.91 11.83
N SER A 91 -0.69 3.82 12.14
CA SER A 91 0.05 3.68 13.40
C SER A 91 1.37 4.47 13.41
N CYS A 92 1.94 4.78 12.24
CA CYS A 92 3.07 5.70 12.14
C CYS A 92 2.64 7.11 12.55
N ARG A 93 3.39 7.78 13.43
CA ARG A 93 3.03 9.15 13.81
C ARG A 93 3.27 10.17 12.65
N PRO A 94 2.33 11.10 12.38
CA PRO A 94 2.46 12.14 11.35
C PRO A 94 3.62 13.16 11.41
N PRO A 95 4.26 13.47 12.57
CA PRO A 95 5.39 14.40 12.59
C PRO A 95 6.66 13.83 11.95
N TYR A 96 6.79 12.51 11.80
CA TYR A 96 8.01 11.91 11.26
C TYR A 96 7.97 11.80 9.74
N ALA A 97 9.06 12.25 9.11
CA ALA A 97 9.30 12.18 7.65
C ALA A 97 9.21 10.76 7.08
N ILE A 98 9.16 9.73 7.92
CA ILE A 98 9.08 8.34 7.48
C ILE A 98 7.75 8.03 6.79
N GLN A 99 6.65 8.67 7.20
CA GLN A 99 5.38 8.52 6.50
C GLN A 99 5.47 9.01 5.05
N LYS A 100 6.35 9.96 4.71
CA LYS A 100 6.57 10.38 3.33
C LYS A 100 7.00 9.22 2.41
N GLN A 101 7.70 8.22 2.97
CA GLN A 101 8.26 7.09 2.23
C GLN A 101 7.21 6.03 1.86
N VAL A 102 5.99 6.13 2.38
CA VAL A 102 4.93 5.14 2.15
C VAL A 102 3.83 5.65 1.22
N LEU A 103 4.12 6.65 0.37
CA LEU A 103 3.16 7.12 -0.64
C LEU A 103 2.69 5.99 -1.58
N LEU A 104 3.62 5.17 -2.08
CA LEU A 104 3.26 4.05 -2.96
C LEU A 104 2.38 3.01 -2.22
N PRO A 105 2.75 2.52 -1.02
CA PRO A 105 1.86 1.70 -0.20
C PRO A 105 0.45 2.28 -0.02
N VAL A 106 0.35 3.57 0.34
CA VAL A 106 -0.93 4.25 0.53
C VAL A 106 -1.72 4.31 -0.79
N PHE A 107 -1.07 4.58 -1.90
CA PHE A 107 -1.70 4.63 -3.22
C PHE A 107 -2.28 3.27 -3.63
N ILE A 108 -1.46 2.20 -3.56
CA ILE A 108 -1.90 0.86 -3.96
C ILE A 108 -3.07 0.43 -3.07
N ALA A 109 -2.93 0.52 -1.74
CA ALA A 109 -4.00 0.13 -0.82
C ALA A 109 -5.26 1.00 -0.95
N GLY A 110 -5.09 2.31 -1.09
CA GLY A 110 -6.20 3.25 -1.26
C GLY A 110 -6.98 3.04 -2.56
N SER A 111 -6.34 2.51 -3.60
CA SER A 111 -7.01 2.21 -4.86
C SER A 111 -7.91 0.97 -4.80
N GLU A 112 -7.67 0.08 -3.83
CA GLU A 112 -8.42 -1.17 -3.67
C GLU A 112 -9.61 -1.03 -2.71
N LEU A 113 -9.61 -0.01 -1.85
CA LEU A 113 -10.65 0.20 -0.82
C LEU A 113 -11.68 1.24 -1.27
N ASP A 114 -12.94 0.96 -0.98
CA ASP A 114 -14.10 1.78 -1.33
C ASP A 114 -14.78 2.43 -0.12
N ASP A 115 -14.44 2.01 1.10
CA ASP A 115 -15.03 2.53 2.33
C ASP A 115 -14.59 3.97 2.62
N SER A 116 -15.51 4.76 3.20
CA SER A 116 -15.29 6.19 3.48
C SER A 116 -14.16 6.44 4.45
N TYR A 117 -13.96 5.57 5.44
CA TYR A 117 -12.90 5.69 6.45
C TYR A 117 -11.51 5.58 5.83
N SER A 118 -11.32 4.63 4.91
CA SER A 118 -10.08 4.46 4.15
C SER A 118 -9.83 5.61 3.19
N ARG A 119 -10.85 6.02 2.41
CA ARG A 119 -10.71 7.14 1.47
C ARG A 119 -10.39 8.46 2.19
N GLN A 120 -11.04 8.74 3.33
CA GLN A 120 -10.78 9.94 4.12
C GLN A 120 -9.34 9.97 4.65
N PHE A 121 -8.86 8.84 5.17
CA PHE A 121 -7.48 8.72 5.63
C PHE A 121 -6.47 9.00 4.50
N VAL A 122 -6.64 8.35 3.35
CA VAL A 122 -5.76 8.50 2.19
C VAL A 122 -5.76 9.93 1.69
N GLN A 123 -6.93 10.57 1.62
CA GLN A 123 -7.06 11.97 1.25
C GLN A 123 -6.29 12.88 2.21
N GLN A 124 -6.52 12.74 3.52
CA GLN A 124 -5.85 13.54 4.54
C GLN A 124 -4.33 13.35 4.50
N TYR A 125 -3.88 12.11 4.31
CA TYR A 125 -2.46 11.78 4.15
C TYR A 125 -1.84 12.53 2.96
N CYS A 126 -2.44 12.42 1.76
CA CYS A 126 -1.93 13.07 0.56
C CYS A 126 -1.94 14.61 0.69
N GLU A 127 -3.03 15.19 1.19
CA GLU A 127 -3.15 16.64 1.38
C GLU A 127 -2.12 17.17 2.40
N THR A 128 -1.93 16.45 3.51
CA THR A 128 -0.94 16.82 4.53
C THR A 128 0.48 16.80 3.98
N TRP A 129 0.87 15.73 3.29
CA TRP A 129 2.23 15.61 2.77
C TRP A 129 2.49 16.51 1.57
N GLN A 130 1.48 16.79 0.74
CA GLN A 130 1.55 17.79 -0.32
C GLN A 130 1.77 19.19 0.27
N ALA A 131 1.03 19.56 1.32
CA ALA A 131 1.18 20.85 1.97
C ALA A 131 2.56 21.00 2.63
N LYS A 132 3.03 19.95 3.32
CA LYS A 132 4.33 19.93 4.02
C LYS A 132 5.53 19.92 3.08
N THR A 133 5.52 19.12 2.02
CA THR A 133 6.72 18.87 1.18
C THR A 133 6.70 19.62 -0.14
N ARG A 134 5.53 20.12 -0.55
CA ARG A 134 5.28 20.70 -1.89
C ARG A 134 5.57 19.73 -3.04
N TYR A 135 5.77 18.44 -2.77
CA TYR A 135 5.94 17.45 -3.83
C TYR A 135 4.61 17.16 -4.53
N GLN A 136 4.60 17.41 -5.83
CA GLN A 136 3.45 17.28 -6.69
C GLN A 136 2.92 15.84 -6.78
N LEU A 137 3.80 14.84 -6.58
CA LEU A 137 3.44 13.43 -6.61
C LEU A 137 2.28 13.09 -5.65
N PHE A 138 2.20 13.70 -4.47
CA PHE A 138 1.08 13.50 -3.53
C PHE A 138 -0.25 14.00 -4.09
N ARG A 139 -0.23 15.13 -4.82
CA ARG A 139 -1.41 15.69 -5.48
C ARG A 139 -1.85 14.82 -6.65
N ASP A 140 -0.89 14.36 -7.45
CA ASP A 140 -1.16 13.55 -8.63
C ASP A 140 -1.71 12.17 -8.22
N SER A 141 -1.11 11.53 -7.21
CA SER A 141 -1.61 10.28 -6.63
C SER A 141 -3.04 10.43 -6.12
N LEU A 142 -3.36 11.51 -5.41
CA LEU A 142 -4.74 11.77 -4.94
C LEU A 142 -5.71 12.00 -6.11
N GLY A 143 -5.28 12.68 -7.18
CA GLY A 143 -6.08 12.86 -8.39
C GLY A 143 -6.42 11.53 -9.08
N LEU A 144 -5.44 10.63 -9.20
CA LEU A 144 -5.64 9.28 -9.73
C LEU A 144 -6.58 8.47 -8.84
N LEU A 145 -6.39 8.48 -7.53
CA LEU A 145 -7.27 7.79 -6.57
C LEU A 145 -8.72 8.26 -6.68
N ARG A 146 -8.95 9.58 -6.71
CA ARG A 146 -10.30 10.15 -6.91
C ARG A 146 -10.92 9.71 -8.24
N THR A 147 -10.12 9.57 -9.29
CA THR A 147 -10.58 9.06 -10.59
C THR A 147 -11.00 7.59 -10.49
N ILE A 148 -10.18 6.75 -9.85
CA ILE A 148 -10.49 5.32 -9.61
C ILE A 148 -11.78 5.19 -8.80
N TRP A 149 -11.86 5.89 -7.66
CA TRP A 149 -13.03 5.90 -6.78
C TRP A 149 -14.27 6.36 -7.53
N SER A 150 -14.22 7.47 -8.26
CA SER A 150 -15.37 7.96 -9.01
C SER A 150 -15.82 6.99 -10.12
N ARG A 151 -14.89 6.30 -10.79
CA ARG A 151 -15.25 5.28 -11.79
C ARG A 151 -15.89 4.07 -11.13
N ARG A 152 -15.32 3.59 -10.01
CA ARG A 152 -15.85 2.45 -9.25
C ARG A 152 -17.26 2.74 -8.70
N ASP A 153 -17.48 3.95 -8.17
CA ASP A 153 -18.78 4.38 -7.63
C ASP A 153 -19.86 4.42 -8.73
N ARG A 154 -19.51 4.85 -9.96
CA ARG A 154 -20.43 4.86 -11.11
C ARG A 154 -20.76 3.46 -11.65
N CYS A 155 -19.82 2.53 -11.55
CA CYS A 155 -19.97 1.16 -12.03
C CYS A 155 -20.45 0.20 -10.92
N GLY A 156 -21.00 0.71 -9.81
CA GLY A 156 -21.56 -0.12 -8.74
C GLY A 156 -20.55 -0.99 -8.00
N GLY A 157 -19.30 -0.54 -7.86
CA GLY A 157 -18.26 -1.30 -7.17
C GLY A 157 -17.41 -2.20 -8.07
N ASP A 158 -17.42 -1.99 -9.40
CA ASP A 158 -16.69 -2.84 -10.35
C ASP A 158 -15.21 -3.02 -9.95
N VAL A 159 -14.87 -4.26 -9.62
CA VAL A 159 -13.55 -4.68 -9.17
C VAL A 159 -12.50 -4.63 -10.29
N ASN A 160 -12.91 -4.49 -11.55
CA ASN A 160 -12.02 -4.29 -12.69
C ASN A 160 -11.60 -2.83 -12.83
N VAL A 161 -12.17 -1.91 -12.06
CA VAL A 161 -11.68 -0.53 -11.93
C VAL A 161 -10.60 -0.49 -10.83
N TRP A 162 -9.36 -0.34 -11.25
CA TRP A 162 -8.16 -0.28 -10.40
C TRP A 162 -7.09 0.64 -11.00
N TRP A 163 -5.96 0.82 -10.30
CA TRP A 163 -4.89 1.72 -10.73
C TRP A 163 -4.35 1.40 -12.13
N GLY A 164 -4.19 0.13 -12.51
CA GLY A 164 -3.75 -0.23 -13.86
C GLY A 164 -4.79 0.00 -14.96
N SER A 165 -6.07 0.18 -14.61
CA SER A 165 -7.14 0.47 -15.60
C SER A 165 -7.29 1.95 -15.94
N VAL A 166 -6.62 2.84 -15.19
CA VAL A 166 -6.69 4.29 -15.39
C VAL A 166 -5.39 4.88 -15.95
N LEU A 167 -4.32 4.09 -16.03
CA LEU A 167 -3.08 4.47 -16.66
C LEU A 167 -3.22 4.35 -18.20
N PRO A 168 -2.66 5.28 -18.98
CA PRO A 168 -2.60 5.14 -20.43
C PRO A 168 -1.74 3.92 -20.80
N GLU A 169 -2.13 3.20 -21.87
CA GLU A 169 -1.33 2.14 -22.50
C GLU A 169 -0.04 2.68 -23.14
#